data_AF-A0A6C9QEZ6-F1
#
_entry.id   AF-A0A6C9QEZ6-F1
#
_cell.length_a   1.000
_cell.length_b   1.000
_cell.length_c   1.000
_cell.angle_alpha   90.00
_cell.angle_beta   90.00
_cell.angle_gamma   90.00
#
_symmetry.space_group_name_H-M   'P 1'
#
loop_
_entity.id
_entity.type
_entity.pdbx_description
1 polymer ?
#
loop_
_entity_poly.entity_id
_entity_poly.type
_entity_poly.pdbx_seq_one_letter_code
_entity_poly.pdbx_strand_id
1 'polypeptide(L)' 'DDAEEQRIRGFGEQFKLGIPLGKIARPQEIANTILFLASDLASHITLQDIVVDGGSTLGA' A
#
# COMPACT_ATOMS: atom_id res chain seq x y z
N ASP A 1 -16.25 16.95 -11.84
CA ASP A 1 -17.31 16.11 -12.42
C ASP A 1 -17.47 14.89 -11.52
N ASP A 2 -18.69 14.52 -11.11
CA ASP A 2 -18.89 13.52 -10.04
C ASP A 2 -18.25 12.16 -10.36
N ALA A 3 -18.15 11.82 -11.65
CA ALA A 3 -17.49 10.62 -12.13
C ALA A 3 -15.96 10.62 -11.93
N GLU A 4 -15.32 11.79 -12.02
CA GLU A 4 -13.89 11.95 -11.76
C GLU A 4 -13.60 11.75 -10.26
N GLU A 5 -14.42 12.36 -9.41
CA GLU A 5 -14.28 12.24 -7.96
C GLU A 5 -14.52 10.81 -7.47
N GLN A 6 -15.49 10.10 -8.04
CA GLN A 6 -15.72 8.68 -7.75
C GLN A 6 -14.56 7.78 -8.22
N ARG A 7 -13.97 8.07 -9.38
CA ARG A 7 -12.81 7.32 -9.87
C ARG A 7 -11.57 7.54 -8.98
N ILE A 8 -11.37 8.76 -8.49
CA ILE A 8 -10.30 9.11 -7.56
C ILE A 8 -10.50 8.41 -6.21
N ARG A 9 -11.74 8.36 -5.70
CA ARG A 9 -12.06 7.69 -4.42
C ARG A 9 -11.92 6.17 -4.49
N GLY A 10 -12.26 5.56 -5.63
CA GLY A 10 -12.20 4.11 -5.83
C GLY A 10 -13.21 3.31 -4.98
N PHE A 11 -13.16 1.98 -5.08
CA PHE A 11 -14.11 1.06 -4.43
C PHE A 11 -13.49 0.34 -3.23
N GLY A 12 -13.05 1.10 -2.22
CA GLY A 12 -12.27 0.58 -1.09
C GLY A 12 -12.89 -0.59 -0.32
N GLU A 13 -14.22 -0.64 -0.16
CA GLU A 13 -14.92 -1.75 0.52
C GLU A 13 -14.87 -3.06 -0.28
N GLN A 14 -14.82 -2.98 -1.61
CA GLN A 14 -14.88 -4.14 -2.49
C GLN A 14 -13.55 -4.90 -2.57
N PHE A 15 -12.43 -4.21 -2.32
CA PHE A 15 -11.07 -4.78 -2.37
C PHE A 15 -10.58 -5.38 -1.05
N LYS A 16 -11.31 -5.21 0.08
CA LYS A 16 -10.87 -5.72 1.39
C LYS A 16 -10.82 -7.25 1.49
N LEU A 17 -11.66 -7.96 0.72
CA LEU A 17 -11.80 -9.42 0.83
C LEU A 17 -10.55 -10.20 0.42
N GLY A 18 -9.68 -9.63 -0.43
CA GLY A 18 -8.44 -10.26 -0.90
C GLY A 18 -7.19 -9.91 -0.10
N ILE A 19 -7.31 -9.06 0.93
CA ILE A 19 -6.16 -8.55 1.69
C ILE A 19 -6.07 -9.33 3.02
N PRO A 20 -4.99 -10.08 3.30
CA PRO A 20 -4.80 -10.77 4.57
C PRO A 20 -4.92 -9.87 5.81
N LEU A 21 -4.45 -8.62 5.74
CA LEU A 21 -4.65 -7.63 6.82
C LEU A 21 -6.09 -7.08 6.92
N GLY A 22 -6.99 -7.46 6.01
CA GLY A 22 -8.42 -7.12 6.04
C GLY A 22 -8.73 -5.64 5.85
N LYS A 23 -7.77 -4.84 5.38
CA LYS A 23 -7.92 -3.39 5.22
C LYS A 23 -7.15 -2.83 4.04
N ILE A 24 -7.66 -1.74 3.47
CA ILE A 24 -6.91 -0.91 2.51
C ILE A 24 -5.90 -0.08 3.30
N ALA A 25 -4.65 -0.06 2.81
CA ALA A 25 -3.62 0.78 3.39
C ALA A 25 -4.00 2.26 3.26
N ARG A 26 -3.81 3.02 4.33
CA ARG A 26 -3.88 4.49 4.27
C ARG A 26 -2.61 5.03 3.59
N PRO A 27 -2.66 6.18 2.91
CA PRO A 27 -1.46 6.81 2.33
C PRO A 27 -0.30 6.95 3.33
N GLN A 28 -0.61 7.24 4.59
CA GLN A 28 0.39 7.37 5.65
C GLN A 28 1.15 6.07 5.94
N GLU A 29 0.51 4.91 5.76
CA GLU A 29 1.16 3.61 5.98
C GLU A 29 2.22 3.34 4.91
N ILE A 30 1.97 3.75 3.66
CA ILE A 30 2.96 3.70 2.58
C ILE A 30 4.09 4.72 2.84
N ALA A 31 3.73 5.96 3.20
CA ALA A 31 4.70 7.02 3.48
C ALA A 31 5.67 6.64 4.62
N ASN A 32 5.18 5.96 5.67
CA ASN A 32 6.03 5.49 6.76
C ASN A 32 7.05 4.44 6.30
N THR A 33 6.68 3.53 5.40
CA THR A 33 7.64 2.57 4.83
C THR A 33 8.70 3.29 4.00
N ILE A 34 8.31 4.26 3.17
CA ILE A 34 9.26 5.07 2.40
C ILE A 34 10.19 5.87 3.33
N LEU A 35 9.66 6.45 4.41
CA LEU A 35 10.46 7.18 5.39
C LEU A 35 11.52 6.28 6.04
N PHE A 36 11.18 5.04 6.38
CA PHE A 36 12.15 4.06 6.84
C PHE A 36 13.21 3.77 5.78
N LEU A 37 12.80 3.48 4.54
CA LEU A 37 13.71 3.16 3.43
C LEU A 37 14.63 4.32 3.04
N ALA A 38 14.18 5.56 3.22
CA ALA A 38 14.98 6.76 2.97
C ALA A 38 15.93 7.12 4.13
N SER A 39 15.81 6.45 5.28
CA SER A 39 16.63 6.72 6.46
C SER A 39 17.88 5.84 6.52
N ASP A 40 18.84 6.22 7.37
CA ASP A 40 20.06 5.44 7.64
C ASP A 40 19.77 4.04 8.20
N LEU A 41 18.56 3.81 8.74
CA LEU A 41 18.13 2.50 9.26
C LEU A 41 18.03 1.44 8.16
N ALA A 42 17.85 1.85 6.90
CA ALA A 42 17.79 0.96 5.75
C ALA A 42 19.13 0.84 5.00
N SER A 43 20.25 1.25 5.61
CA SER A 43 21.58 1.35 4.96
C SER A 43 22.14 0.07 4.33
N HIS A 44 21.54 -1.10 4.60
CA HIS A 44 21.92 -2.38 3.99
C HIS A 44 20.85 -2.98 3.08
N ILE A 45 19.80 -2.22 2.75
CA ILE A 45 18.73 -2.63 1.86
C ILE A 45 18.97 -1.95 0.51
N THR A 46 19.27 -2.73 -0.53
CA THR A 46 19.48 -2.21 -1.89
C THR A 46 19.01 -3.22 -2.94
N LEU A 47 18.58 -2.70 -4.10
CA LEU A 47 18.10 -3.49 -5.24
C LEU A 47 16.97 -4.48 -4.90
N GLN A 48 16.12 -4.13 -3.94
CA GLN A 48 14.98 -4.97 -3.53
C GLN A 48 13.67 -4.36 -4.01
N ASP A 49 12.77 -5.23 -4.47
CA ASP A 49 11.36 -4.91 -4.63
C ASP A 49 10.63 -5.21 -3.32
N ILE A 50 10.09 -4.18 -2.67
CA ILE A 50 9.43 -4.30 -1.36
C ILE A 50 7.92 -4.12 -1.55
N VAL A 51 7.18 -5.21 -1.32
CA VAL A 51 5.71 -5.24 -1.40
C VAL A 51 5.10 -4.68 -0.11
N VAL A 52 4.26 -3.64 -0.24
CA VAL A 52 3.59 -2.96 0.88
C VAL A 52 2.09 -2.86 0.61
N ASP A 53 1.39 -4.00 0.67
CA ASP A 53 0.00 -4.12 0.21
C ASP A 53 -0.92 -4.86 1.21
N GLY A 54 -0.45 -5.06 2.43
CA GLY A 54 -1.17 -5.83 3.45
C GLY A 54 -1.35 -7.32 3.11
N GLY A 55 -0.54 -7.84 2.19
CA GLY A 55 -0.54 -9.23 1.75
C GLY A 55 -1.47 -9.52 0.57
N SER A 56 -2.05 -8.50 -0.06
CA SER A 56 -3.00 -8.67 -1.18
C SER A 56 -2.42 -9.48 -2.35
N THR A 57 -1.10 -9.41 -2.54
CA THR A 57 -0.37 -10.12 -3.58
C THR A 57 -0.16 -11.61 -3.24
N LEU A 58 -0.30 -12.02 -1.97
CA LEU A 58 0.03 -13.37 -1.49
C LEU A 58 -0.93 -14.50 -1.96
N GLY A 59 -1.79 -14.24 -2.94
CA GLY A 59 -2.68 -15.23 -3.57
C GLY A 59 -2.90 -15.01 -5.07
N ALA A 60 -2.07 -14.18 -5.72
CA ALA A 60 -2.07 -13.93 -7.16
C ALA A 60 -1.02 -14.80 -7.89
#